data_AF-A0A7V6I398-F1
#
_entry.id   AF-A0A7V6I398-F1
#
_cell.length_a   1.000
_cell.length_b   1.000
_cell.length_c   1.000
_cell.angle_alpha   90.00
_cell.angle_beta   90.00
_cell.angle_gamma   90.00
#
_symmetry.space_group_name_H-M   'P 1'
#
loop_
_entity.id
_entity.type
_entity.pdbx_description
1 polymer ?
#
loop_
_entity_poly.entity_id
_entity_poly.type
_entity_poly.pdbx_seq_one_letter_code
_entity_poly.pdbx_strand_id
1 'polypeptide(L)'
;MAPSRYEVSALIKYSDNAPMEATGDLTILQYKRNEVKIDRLTGGLIVDKKLFFPFGFYCYSPVQATLPEEEVVNGFNMISPYQQILPQTLDERKAYMDRCAELGMKVHYNLLSVSGGGGVGSQLEGISPDSISFLLINEIETFMDHPALLAWYISDEPFPSRISPDSLSGIYEQIKNIDPWHPISIVFMTPFTSTAKQYANAFDVVIADPYPIPDMRPSYTGTVAKSLYNEFSGKNPVWIATQSFGGGEIWKREPTPSEVRLMTYQSIINGATGIQFFIRHGLNVFPKSTTTWAECGKMAVEIQELTPWLLSNEQTIPVTCPTADISVLSKQYSGKLMIMAANKTNITRKADFSVSRPIRGKVNVLFQNRNIPISSNSFSDYLGPYGTQVYLIDLYTKNDTVKPFPGNLIIDPGFEDLSSPGVPSACYAWNIGDRGATYFTDSRDAVEGYHSLRLVTPKQDESIRLRFYPFNVKGGSTYYVTIWAKGDKESSSDKSKTQYFEISLGNYGKKQFALTDDWKQYIHGFYVPYDENTPAKLNVALSMPSPGKGWFDMVQVFEGSEIKRSMRPDIKTPFF
;
A
#
# COMPACT_ATOMS: atom_id res chain seq x y z
N MET A 1 7.26 -10.79 27.93
CA MET A 1 8.71 -11.01 28.14
C MET A 1 9.44 -9.73 27.75
N ALA A 2 10.43 -9.31 28.53
CA ALA A 2 11.20 -8.11 28.21
C ALA A 2 12.01 -8.29 26.90
N PRO A 3 12.26 -7.21 26.14
CA PRO A 3 13.15 -7.25 24.98
C PRO A 3 14.53 -7.77 25.32
N SER A 4 15.12 -8.57 24.43
CA SER A 4 16.55 -8.91 24.52
C SER A 4 17.37 -7.78 23.90
N ARG A 5 18.34 -7.25 24.62
CA ARG A 5 19.23 -6.18 24.16
C ARG A 5 20.65 -6.71 24.02
N TYR A 6 21.27 -6.43 22.90
CA TYR A 6 22.64 -6.80 22.58
C TYR A 6 23.38 -5.57 22.08
N GLU A 7 24.65 -5.44 22.44
CA GLU A 7 25.56 -4.56 21.73
C GLU A 7 26.11 -5.31 20.52
N VAL A 8 26.03 -4.71 19.34
CA VAL A 8 26.56 -5.27 18.10
C VAL A 8 27.69 -4.39 17.59
N SER A 9 28.79 -5.01 17.20
CA SER A 9 29.97 -4.35 16.63
C SER A 9 30.20 -4.84 15.20
N ALA A 10 30.42 -3.93 14.27
CA ALA A 10 30.77 -4.21 12.88
C ALA A 10 32.14 -3.62 12.55
N LEU A 11 33.03 -4.45 12.01
CA LEU A 11 34.30 -4.00 11.42
C LEU A 11 34.08 -3.65 9.95
N ILE A 12 34.09 -2.35 9.66
CA ILE A 12 33.90 -1.79 8.33
C ILE A 12 35.28 -1.59 7.69
N LYS A 13 35.52 -2.27 6.56
CA LYS A 13 36.74 -2.13 5.76
C LYS A 13 36.44 -1.37 4.47
N TYR A 14 37.06 -0.21 4.30
CA TYR A 14 37.05 0.55 3.05
C TYR A 14 38.43 0.49 2.40
N SER A 15 38.59 -0.24 1.29
CA SER A 15 39.85 -0.31 0.50
C SER A 15 41.14 -0.26 1.36
N ASP A 16 42.16 0.51 0.98
CA ASP A 16 43.46 0.61 1.67
C ASP A 16 43.45 1.32 3.05
N ASN A 17 42.27 1.60 3.62
CA ASN A 17 42.18 2.23 4.94
C ASN A 17 42.20 1.20 6.08
N ALA A 18 42.63 1.64 7.26
CA ALA A 18 42.50 0.85 8.47
C ALA A 18 41.01 0.49 8.71
N PRO A 19 40.70 -0.74 9.19
CA PRO A 19 39.34 -1.11 9.54
C PRO A 19 38.78 -0.14 10.58
N MET A 20 37.56 0.33 10.36
CA MET A 20 36.81 1.10 11.34
C MET A 20 35.86 0.19 12.09
N GLU A 21 35.75 0.34 13.40
CA GLU A 21 34.73 -0.35 14.19
C GLU A 21 33.53 0.58 14.38
N ALA A 22 32.33 0.06 14.13
CA ALA A 22 31.07 0.72 14.42
C ALA A 22 30.29 -0.14 15.41
N THR A 23 29.81 0.45 16.49
CA THR A 23 28.95 -0.22 17.47
C THR A 23 27.53 0.31 17.41
N GLY A 24 26.57 -0.49 17.88
CA GLY A 24 25.18 -0.08 18.00
C GLY A 24 24.38 -1.07 18.85
N ASP A 25 23.16 -0.67 19.21
CA ASP A 25 22.25 -1.51 19.98
C ASP A 25 21.35 -2.34 19.06
N LEU A 26 21.26 -3.63 19.32
CA LEU A 26 20.29 -4.55 18.72
C LEU A 26 19.25 -4.91 19.78
N THR A 27 18.02 -4.44 19.57
CA THR A 27 16.86 -4.87 20.37
C THR A 27 16.08 -5.93 19.59
N ILE A 28 15.98 -7.13 20.15
CA ILE A 28 15.14 -8.20 19.61
C ILE A 28 13.84 -8.26 20.41
N LEU A 29 12.75 -7.92 19.73
CA LEU A 29 11.41 -7.99 20.28
C LEU A 29 10.79 -9.36 20.00
N GLN A 30 9.98 -9.84 20.93
CA GLN A 30 9.08 -10.96 20.65
C GLN A 30 8.11 -10.56 19.55
N TYR A 31 7.85 -11.46 18.61
CA TYR A 31 6.91 -11.20 17.53
C TYR A 31 5.54 -10.80 18.09
N LYS A 32 5.03 -9.65 17.66
CA LYS A 32 3.63 -9.26 17.82
C LYS A 32 2.98 -9.19 16.46
N ARG A 33 1.72 -9.63 16.37
CA ARG A 33 1.00 -9.64 15.11
C ARG A 33 0.76 -8.23 14.55
N ASN A 34 0.42 -7.29 15.43
CA ASN A 34 0.19 -5.91 15.06
C ASN A 34 1.49 -5.10 14.97
N GLU A 35 2.68 -5.71 15.12
CA GLU A 35 3.95 -4.99 15.02
C GLU A 35 4.08 -4.24 13.69
N VAL A 36 4.73 -3.08 13.74
CA VAL A 36 5.08 -2.31 12.55
C VAL A 36 6.58 -2.11 12.54
N LYS A 37 7.23 -2.82 11.62
CA LYS A 37 8.69 -2.77 11.50
C LYS A 37 9.10 -1.74 10.47
N ILE A 38 10.19 -1.05 10.75
CA ILE A 38 10.90 -0.24 9.77
C ILE A 38 11.99 -1.10 9.15
N ASP A 39 11.96 -1.24 7.83
CA ASP A 39 13.13 -1.70 7.10
C ASP A 39 14.10 -0.52 6.94
N ARG A 40 15.16 -0.50 7.74
CA ARG A 40 16.16 0.58 7.74
C ARG A 40 16.99 0.62 6.43
N LEU A 41 17.02 -0.47 5.64
CA LEU A 41 17.73 -0.48 4.35
C LEU A 41 16.97 0.30 3.28
N THR A 42 15.64 0.15 3.26
CA THR A 42 14.79 0.72 2.21
C THR A 42 14.05 1.97 2.67
N GLY A 43 13.94 2.17 3.99
CA GLY A 43 13.07 3.18 4.60
C GLY A 43 11.58 2.81 4.56
N GLY A 44 11.22 1.61 4.09
CA GLY A 44 9.84 1.13 4.04
C GLY A 44 9.33 0.60 5.38
N LEU A 45 8.02 0.37 5.46
CA LEU A 45 7.42 -0.37 6.56
C LEU A 45 7.19 -1.84 6.19
N ILE A 46 7.20 -2.71 7.20
CA ILE A 46 6.74 -4.08 7.13
C ILE A 46 5.58 -4.22 8.11
N VAL A 47 4.40 -4.52 7.57
CA VAL A 47 3.13 -4.65 8.32
C VAL A 47 2.48 -5.97 7.92
N ASP A 48 2.01 -6.75 8.89
CA ASP A 48 1.48 -8.10 8.65
C ASP A 48 2.45 -8.97 7.82
N LYS A 49 3.77 -8.85 8.10
CA LYS A 49 4.87 -9.53 7.37
C LYS A 49 4.97 -9.19 5.88
N LYS A 50 4.34 -8.11 5.40
CA LYS A 50 4.40 -7.65 4.01
C LYS A 50 4.95 -6.24 3.92
N LEU A 51 5.58 -5.92 2.79
CA LEU A 51 5.96 -4.55 2.46
C LEU A 51 4.72 -3.65 2.48
N PHE A 52 4.86 -2.50 3.12
CA PHE A 52 3.78 -1.55 3.33
C PHE A 52 4.29 -0.13 3.03
N PHE A 53 3.74 0.46 1.97
CA PHE A 53 3.92 1.88 1.67
C PHE A 53 2.72 2.65 2.25
N PRO A 54 2.87 3.39 3.37
CA PRO A 54 1.79 4.19 3.94
C PRO A 54 1.36 5.29 2.97
N PHE A 55 0.09 5.24 2.55
CA PHE A 55 -0.51 6.17 1.62
C PHE A 55 -1.92 6.52 2.10
N GLY A 56 -2.06 7.73 2.63
CA GLY A 56 -3.22 8.08 3.43
C GLY A 56 -3.47 9.57 3.51
N PHE A 57 -4.19 9.96 4.55
CA PHE A 57 -4.61 11.35 4.75
C PHE A 57 -4.84 11.69 6.22
N TYR A 58 -4.71 12.97 6.52
CA TYR A 58 -5.22 13.54 7.76
C TYR A 58 -6.73 13.72 7.69
N CYS A 59 -7.40 13.66 8.83
CA CYS A 59 -8.80 14.06 8.98
C CYS A 59 -9.03 14.66 10.37
N TYR A 60 -10.16 15.32 10.60
CA TYR A 60 -10.52 15.84 11.91
C TYR A 60 -11.37 14.84 12.70
N SER A 61 -11.30 14.92 14.03
CA SER A 61 -12.24 14.26 14.94
C SER A 61 -13.41 15.19 15.32
N PRO A 62 -14.60 14.65 15.61
CA PRO A 62 -14.96 13.22 15.52
C PRO A 62 -14.84 12.72 14.08
N VAL A 63 -14.25 11.53 13.91
CA VAL A 63 -14.08 10.93 12.58
C VAL A 63 -15.46 10.77 11.97
N GLN A 64 -15.66 11.34 10.78
CA GLN A 64 -16.96 11.28 10.14
C GLN A 64 -17.40 9.84 9.95
N ALA A 65 -18.66 9.58 10.24
CA ALA A 65 -19.28 8.30 9.94
C ALA A 65 -19.01 7.96 8.46
N THR A 66 -18.67 6.70 8.22
CA THR A 66 -18.34 6.14 6.91
C THR A 66 -17.06 6.59 6.21
N LEU A 67 -16.30 7.55 6.76
CA LEU A 67 -15.06 8.01 6.11
C LEU A 67 -14.04 6.87 5.86
N PRO A 68 -13.79 5.92 6.78
CA PRO A 68 -12.85 4.83 6.51
C PRO A 68 -13.24 3.95 5.31
N GLU A 69 -14.50 3.50 5.24
CA GLU A 69 -14.95 2.68 4.11
C GLU A 69 -15.06 3.44 2.79
N GLU A 70 -15.33 4.74 2.81
CA GLU A 70 -15.34 5.57 1.61
C GLU A 70 -13.96 5.68 0.96
N GLU A 71 -12.90 5.65 1.76
CA GLU A 71 -11.55 5.88 1.27
C GLU A 71 -10.76 4.58 1.08
N VAL A 72 -11.04 3.52 1.84
CA VAL A 72 -10.39 2.22 1.61
C VAL A 72 -10.69 1.65 0.22
N VAL A 73 -11.91 1.88 -0.31
CA VAL A 73 -12.31 1.46 -1.66
C VAL A 73 -11.60 2.26 -2.76
N ASN A 74 -11.08 3.45 -2.44
CA ASN A 74 -10.23 4.24 -3.32
C ASN A 74 -8.74 3.85 -3.21
N GLY A 75 -8.41 2.82 -2.44
CA GLY A 75 -7.05 2.32 -2.27
C GLY A 75 -6.23 3.03 -1.20
N PHE A 76 -6.80 3.92 -0.38
CA PHE A 76 -6.08 4.45 0.77
C PHE A 76 -5.88 3.35 1.81
N ASN A 77 -4.68 3.24 2.37
CA ASN A 77 -4.34 2.23 3.37
C ASN A 77 -4.04 2.82 4.75
N MET A 78 -4.14 4.13 4.91
CA MET A 78 -3.85 4.84 6.16
C MET A 78 -4.78 6.04 6.37
N ILE A 79 -5.23 6.24 7.61
CA ILE A 79 -5.93 7.44 8.08
C ILE A 79 -5.22 8.03 9.30
N SER A 80 -5.28 9.36 9.47
CA SER A 80 -4.63 10.08 10.57
C SER A 80 -5.60 11.11 11.20
N PRO A 81 -6.50 10.72 12.11
CA PRO A 81 -7.40 11.63 12.79
C PRO A 81 -6.67 12.56 13.76
N TYR A 82 -6.87 13.88 13.67
CA TYR A 82 -6.56 14.82 14.74
C TYR A 82 -7.57 14.66 15.88
N GLN A 83 -7.12 14.60 17.12
CA GLN A 83 -8.01 14.30 18.26
C GLN A 83 -7.47 14.81 19.60
N GLN A 84 -8.40 14.99 20.54
CA GLN A 84 -8.08 15.17 21.95
C GLN A 84 -8.15 13.84 22.68
N ILE A 85 -7.12 13.55 23.48
CA ILE A 85 -7.03 12.35 24.31
C ILE A 85 -7.67 12.67 25.65
N LEU A 86 -8.98 12.49 25.70
CA LEU A 86 -9.81 12.68 26.88
C LEU A 86 -10.66 11.42 27.13
N PRO A 87 -11.00 11.11 28.39
CA PRO A 87 -11.84 9.95 28.72
C PRO A 87 -13.22 9.98 28.03
N GLN A 88 -13.79 11.17 27.84
CA GLN A 88 -15.13 11.35 27.30
C GLN A 88 -15.27 10.93 25.83
N THR A 89 -14.17 10.96 25.06
CA THR A 89 -14.15 10.62 23.64
C THR A 89 -13.51 9.25 23.36
N LEU A 90 -13.22 8.45 24.40
CA LEU A 90 -12.57 7.16 24.25
C LEU A 90 -13.36 6.19 23.35
N ASP A 91 -14.68 6.16 23.48
CA ASP A 91 -15.52 5.26 22.69
C ASP A 91 -15.53 5.64 21.20
N GLU A 92 -15.43 6.92 20.87
CA GLU A 92 -15.27 7.39 19.48
C GLU A 92 -13.94 6.92 18.90
N ARG A 93 -12.87 6.96 19.70
CA ARG A 93 -11.54 6.51 19.27
C ARG A 93 -11.49 4.99 19.05
N LYS A 94 -12.10 4.23 19.96
CA LYS A 94 -12.26 2.78 19.78
C LYS A 94 -13.06 2.45 18.52
N ALA A 95 -14.17 3.15 18.30
CA ALA A 95 -15.05 2.87 17.16
C ALA A 95 -14.34 3.00 15.80
N TYR A 96 -13.59 4.09 15.56
CA TYR A 96 -12.88 4.21 14.28
C TYR A 96 -11.68 3.26 14.19
N MET A 97 -11.00 2.98 15.30
CA MET A 97 -9.88 2.03 15.33
C MET A 97 -10.36 0.63 14.94
N ASP A 98 -11.43 0.14 15.59
CA ASP A 98 -12.05 -1.15 15.31
C ASP A 98 -12.50 -1.21 13.84
N ARG A 99 -13.15 -0.15 13.35
CA ARG A 99 -13.58 -0.08 11.96
C ARG A 99 -12.41 -0.15 10.98
N CYS A 100 -11.33 0.59 11.23
CA CYS A 100 -10.12 0.52 10.41
C CYS A 100 -9.51 -0.89 10.42
N ALA A 101 -9.53 -1.61 11.55
CA ALA A 101 -9.06 -3.00 11.62
C ALA A 101 -9.91 -3.95 10.77
N GLU A 102 -11.25 -3.83 10.80
CA GLU A 102 -12.15 -4.61 9.94
C GLU A 102 -11.87 -4.40 8.45
N LEU A 103 -11.55 -3.16 8.05
CA LEU A 103 -11.27 -2.76 6.68
C LEU A 103 -9.83 -3.08 6.22
N GLY A 104 -8.93 -3.39 7.16
CA GLY A 104 -7.49 -3.49 6.88
C GLY A 104 -6.81 -2.15 6.62
N MET A 105 -7.44 -1.02 6.98
CA MET A 105 -6.85 0.31 6.97
C MET A 105 -6.04 0.53 8.26
N LYS A 106 -4.87 1.15 8.14
CA LYS A 106 -3.99 1.43 9.29
C LYS A 106 -4.18 2.87 9.79
N VAL A 107 -3.81 3.13 11.03
CA VAL A 107 -4.02 4.42 11.70
C VAL A 107 -2.68 4.99 12.15
N HIS A 108 -2.35 6.15 11.61
CA HIS A 108 -1.32 7.04 12.16
C HIS A 108 -1.94 7.80 13.33
N TYR A 109 -1.69 7.33 14.55
CA TYR A 109 -2.49 7.66 15.72
C TYR A 109 -1.99 8.92 16.41
N ASN A 110 -2.82 9.96 16.42
CA ASN A 110 -2.49 11.26 16.99
C ASN A 110 -2.54 11.24 18.53
N LEU A 111 -1.43 11.61 19.16
CA LEU A 111 -1.28 11.77 20.62
C LEU A 111 -1.00 13.22 21.01
N LEU A 112 -1.10 14.18 20.10
CA LEU A 112 -0.56 15.54 20.27
C LEU A 112 -1.03 16.20 21.57
N SER A 113 -2.31 16.03 21.91
CA SER A 113 -2.92 16.69 23.08
C SER A 113 -2.38 16.25 24.44
N VAL A 114 -1.71 15.09 24.51
CA VAL A 114 -1.12 14.56 25.74
C VAL A 114 0.37 14.23 25.60
N SER A 115 1.00 14.71 24.53
CA SER A 115 2.42 14.45 24.26
C SER A 115 3.14 15.77 23.93
N GLY A 116 3.80 15.85 22.78
CA GLY A 116 4.56 17.03 22.37
C GLY A 116 3.71 18.25 22.11
N GLY A 117 2.47 18.07 21.66
CA GLY A 117 1.60 19.17 21.26
C GLY A 117 1.88 19.69 19.86
N GLY A 118 1.39 20.90 19.58
CA GLY A 118 1.32 21.48 18.24
C GLY A 118 0.10 20.99 17.46
N GLY A 119 -0.15 21.56 16.28
CA GLY A 119 -1.24 21.13 15.40
C GLY A 119 -2.65 21.45 15.93
N VAL A 120 -3.66 21.10 15.13
CA VAL A 120 -5.06 21.49 15.39
C VAL A 120 -5.64 20.73 16.57
N GLY A 121 -6.19 21.46 17.55
CA GLY A 121 -6.96 20.90 18.66
C GLY A 121 -6.14 20.23 19.77
N SER A 122 -4.81 20.39 19.79
CA SER A 122 -3.95 19.74 20.80
C SER A 122 -3.96 20.39 22.18
N GLN A 123 -4.45 21.62 22.33
CA GLN A 123 -4.42 22.30 23.62
C GLN A 123 -5.48 21.73 24.58
N LEU A 124 -5.07 21.37 25.80
CA LEU A 124 -5.95 20.96 26.89
C LEU A 124 -5.88 22.01 28.01
N GLU A 125 -6.98 22.72 28.24
CA GLU A 125 -7.06 23.75 29.28
C GLU A 125 -7.37 23.15 30.65
N GLY A 126 -6.69 23.63 31.70
CA GLY A 126 -7.00 23.27 33.09
C GLY A 126 -6.56 21.87 33.54
N ILE A 127 -5.74 21.17 32.75
CA ILE A 127 -5.21 19.84 33.07
C ILE A 127 -3.77 19.95 33.60
N SER A 128 -3.48 19.30 34.72
CA SER A 128 -2.12 19.30 35.30
C SER A 128 -1.14 18.44 34.48
N PRO A 129 0.18 18.72 34.52
CA PRO A 129 1.19 17.90 33.86
C PRO A 129 1.14 16.40 34.25
N ASP A 130 0.90 16.10 35.52
CA ASP A 130 0.77 14.70 35.99
C ASP A 130 -0.44 14.00 35.36
N SER A 131 -1.55 14.74 35.18
CA SER A 131 -2.74 14.23 34.51
C SER A 131 -2.49 13.99 33.03
N ILE A 132 -1.70 14.86 32.36
CA ILE A 132 -1.29 14.65 30.96
C ILE A 132 -0.45 13.38 30.84
N SER A 133 0.53 13.17 31.71
CA SER A 133 1.36 11.96 31.70
C SER A 133 0.53 10.69 31.93
N PHE A 134 -0.43 10.73 32.86
CA PHE A 134 -1.37 9.63 33.08
C PHE A 134 -2.22 9.33 31.84
N LEU A 135 -2.77 10.37 31.19
CA LEU A 135 -3.58 10.20 29.97
C LEU A 135 -2.74 9.60 28.83
N LEU A 136 -1.50 10.04 28.65
CA LEU A 136 -0.58 9.49 27.66
C LEU A 136 -0.35 7.98 27.86
N ILE A 137 0.04 7.58 29.08
CA ILE A 137 0.31 6.17 29.40
C ILE A 137 -0.95 5.32 29.17
N ASN A 138 -2.08 5.76 29.74
CA ASN A 138 -3.35 5.04 29.62
C ASN A 138 -3.77 4.86 28.15
N GLU A 139 -3.58 5.88 27.32
CA GLU A 139 -3.92 5.82 25.91
C GLU A 139 -3.04 4.83 25.14
N ILE A 140 -1.72 4.82 25.39
CA ILE A 140 -0.79 3.87 24.78
C ILE A 140 -1.17 2.45 25.18
N GLU A 141 -1.36 2.18 26.47
CA GLU A 141 -1.75 0.85 26.97
C GLU A 141 -3.08 0.38 26.39
N THR A 142 -4.00 1.31 26.09
CA THR A 142 -5.29 0.99 25.48
C THR A 142 -5.17 0.55 24.03
N PHE A 143 -4.29 1.17 23.23
CA PHE A 143 -4.25 0.97 21.77
C PHE A 143 -2.98 0.30 21.22
N MET A 144 -1.93 0.09 22.02
CA MET A 144 -0.66 -0.50 21.57
C MET A 144 -0.78 -1.92 21.01
N ASP A 145 -1.83 -2.67 21.36
CA ASP A 145 -2.10 -4.01 20.81
C ASP A 145 -3.20 -4.00 19.73
N HIS A 146 -3.68 -2.82 19.33
CA HIS A 146 -4.76 -2.67 18.37
C HIS A 146 -4.29 -3.01 16.94
N PRO A 147 -5.00 -3.89 16.18
CA PRO A 147 -4.56 -4.32 14.84
C PRO A 147 -4.45 -3.20 13.80
N ALA A 148 -5.19 -2.11 13.97
CA ALA A 148 -5.16 -0.95 13.08
C ALA A 148 -3.99 0.01 13.35
N LEU A 149 -3.32 -0.04 14.50
CA LEU A 149 -2.26 0.91 14.83
C LEU A 149 -1.10 0.80 13.83
N LEU A 150 -0.71 1.92 13.23
CA LEU A 150 0.47 2.00 12.35
C LEU A 150 1.68 2.58 13.08
N ALA A 151 1.48 3.74 13.69
CA ALA A 151 2.53 4.55 14.29
C ALA A 151 1.91 5.60 15.21
N TRP A 152 2.67 6.04 16.21
CA TRP A 152 2.30 7.09 17.15
C TRP A 152 2.77 8.46 16.66
N TYR A 153 1.88 9.44 16.62
CA TYR A 153 2.17 10.79 16.19
C TYR A 153 2.20 11.75 17.38
N ILE A 154 3.40 12.19 17.75
CA ILE A 154 3.65 12.81 19.07
C ILE A 154 3.89 14.31 19.06
N SER A 155 4.21 14.91 17.92
CA SER A 155 4.37 16.37 17.84
C SER A 155 4.19 16.90 16.42
N ASP A 156 3.49 18.03 16.30
CA ASP A 156 3.21 18.73 15.05
C ASP A 156 3.91 20.09 15.06
N GLU A 157 4.79 20.33 14.10
CA GLU A 157 5.56 21.57 13.95
C GLU A 157 6.19 22.06 15.29
N PRO A 158 7.11 21.27 15.90
CA PRO A 158 7.57 21.57 17.26
C PRO A 158 8.34 22.88 17.40
N PHE A 159 8.97 23.34 16.31
CA PHE A 159 9.78 24.57 16.33
C PHE A 159 8.94 25.84 16.48
N PRO A 160 7.94 26.13 15.62
CA PRO A 160 6.99 27.23 15.87
C PRO A 160 6.32 27.15 17.25
N SER A 161 6.03 25.93 17.70
CA SER A 161 5.40 25.63 18.99
C SER A 161 6.34 25.73 20.20
N ARG A 162 7.64 26.02 20.00
CA ARG A 162 8.68 26.16 21.04
C ARG A 162 8.85 24.95 21.95
N ILE A 163 8.59 23.75 21.44
CA ILE A 163 8.76 22.51 22.19
C ILE A 163 10.24 22.12 22.13
N SER A 164 10.89 21.88 23.27
CA SER A 164 12.32 21.55 23.30
C SER A 164 12.61 20.12 22.79
N PRO A 165 13.74 19.88 22.10
CA PRO A 165 14.16 18.54 21.70
C PRO A 165 14.23 17.52 22.85
N ASP A 166 14.79 17.92 24.00
CA ASP A 166 14.95 17.03 25.17
C ASP A 166 13.60 16.56 25.74
N SER A 167 12.58 17.43 25.70
CA SER A 167 11.22 17.05 26.10
C SER A 167 10.64 15.99 25.17
N LEU A 168 10.85 16.11 23.85
CA LEU A 168 10.34 15.14 22.88
C LEU A 168 11.12 13.82 22.92
N SER A 169 12.43 13.85 23.18
CA SER A 169 13.20 12.62 23.39
C SER A 169 12.74 11.90 24.66
N GLY A 170 12.44 12.61 25.74
CA GLY A 170 11.86 12.02 26.96
C GLY A 170 10.51 11.34 26.71
N ILE A 171 9.62 11.99 25.94
CA ILE A 171 8.33 11.41 25.53
C ILE A 171 8.55 10.18 24.64
N TYR A 172 9.44 10.26 23.65
CA TYR A 172 9.80 9.14 22.79
C TYR A 172 10.28 7.93 23.60
N GLU A 173 11.18 8.12 24.55
CA GLU A 173 11.67 7.06 25.43
C GLU A 173 10.56 6.46 26.30
N GLN A 174 9.69 7.31 26.86
CA GLN A 174 8.55 6.86 27.65
C GLN A 174 7.63 5.94 26.82
N ILE A 175 7.29 6.35 25.59
CA ILE A 175 6.46 5.54 24.68
C ILE A 175 7.19 4.25 24.31
N LYS A 176 8.48 4.30 23.94
CA LYS A 176 9.25 3.10 23.56
C LYS A 176 9.42 2.09 24.69
N ASN A 177 9.42 2.54 25.95
CA ASN A 177 9.46 1.64 27.10
C ASN A 177 8.15 0.86 27.29
N ILE A 178 7.01 1.42 26.86
CA ILE A 178 5.69 0.79 26.94
C ILE A 178 5.42 -0.02 25.65
N ASP A 179 5.59 0.62 24.50
CA ASP A 179 5.33 0.07 23.16
C ASP A 179 6.54 0.19 22.22
N PRO A 180 7.50 -0.76 22.29
CA PRO A 180 8.61 -0.80 21.36
C PRO A 180 8.24 -1.31 19.95
N TRP A 181 7.02 -1.79 19.71
CA TRP A 181 6.63 -2.46 18.46
C TRP A 181 6.13 -1.52 17.36
N HIS A 182 5.79 -0.27 17.70
CA HIS A 182 5.28 0.70 16.74
C HIS A 182 6.22 1.88 16.56
N PRO A 183 6.40 2.38 15.32
CA PRO A 183 7.12 3.61 15.04
C PRO A 183 6.50 4.83 15.70
N ILE A 184 7.34 5.80 16.02
CA ILE A 184 6.94 7.12 16.50
C ILE A 184 7.30 8.17 15.44
N SER A 185 6.41 9.11 15.17
CA SER A 185 6.58 10.16 14.15
C SER A 185 6.46 11.57 14.72
N ILE A 186 7.12 12.50 14.04
CA ILE A 186 7.00 13.94 14.24
C ILE A 186 6.85 14.61 12.86
N VAL A 187 5.98 15.61 12.78
CA VAL A 187 5.79 16.46 11.59
C VAL A 187 6.54 17.77 11.77
N PHE A 188 7.24 18.21 10.72
CA PHE A 188 8.01 19.46 10.72
C PHE A 188 7.54 20.41 9.63
N MET A 189 7.23 21.64 10.05
CA MET A 189 6.97 22.76 9.16
C MET A 189 8.13 22.95 8.16
N THR A 190 7.79 23.19 6.90
CA THR A 190 8.78 23.54 5.86
C THR A 190 9.11 25.06 5.83
N PRO A 191 10.34 25.48 5.50
CA PRO A 191 11.51 24.66 5.13
C PRO A 191 12.12 23.92 6.33
N PHE A 192 12.60 22.70 6.08
CA PHE A 192 13.31 21.90 7.09
C PHE A 192 14.64 22.56 7.46
N THR A 193 14.73 23.11 8.68
CA THR A 193 15.89 23.89 9.14
C THR A 193 16.94 23.00 9.82
N SER A 194 18.14 23.53 10.04
CA SER A 194 19.17 22.87 10.88
C SER A 194 18.67 22.54 12.28
N THR A 195 17.70 23.30 12.80
CA THR A 195 17.08 23.05 14.11
C THR A 195 16.27 21.75 14.14
N ALA A 196 15.67 21.34 13.03
CA ALA A 196 14.91 20.08 12.97
C ALA A 196 15.82 18.84 13.16
N LYS A 197 17.12 18.96 12.87
CA LYS A 197 18.12 17.91 13.15
C LYS A 197 18.32 17.64 14.65
N GLN A 198 18.02 18.61 15.51
CA GLN A 198 18.15 18.45 16.97
C GLN A 198 17.16 17.43 17.52
N TYR A 199 16.08 17.14 16.79
CA TYR A 199 15.05 16.17 17.17
C TYR A 199 15.31 14.76 16.64
N ALA A 200 16.46 14.48 16.02
CA ALA A 200 16.73 13.20 15.35
C ALA A 200 16.61 11.96 16.26
N ASN A 201 16.72 12.15 17.59
CA ASN A 201 16.57 11.09 18.59
C ASN A 201 15.15 10.98 19.17
N ALA A 202 14.18 11.74 18.67
CA ALA A 202 12.81 11.80 19.18
C ALA A 202 11.76 11.19 18.24
N PHE A 203 12.18 10.57 17.13
CA PHE A 203 11.27 9.92 16.18
C PHE A 203 11.93 8.74 15.48
N ASP A 204 11.10 7.79 15.05
CA ASP A 204 11.50 6.75 14.11
C ASP A 204 11.22 7.14 12.66
N VAL A 205 10.18 7.93 12.42
CA VAL A 205 9.74 8.43 11.11
C VAL A 205 9.73 9.95 11.10
N VAL A 206 10.36 10.56 10.10
CA VAL A 206 10.33 12.02 9.91
C VAL A 206 9.29 12.39 8.86
N ILE A 207 8.45 13.37 9.15
CA ILE A 207 7.43 13.87 8.24
C ILE A 207 7.65 15.38 8.03
N ALA A 208 7.46 15.85 6.79
CA ALA A 208 7.43 17.28 6.47
C ALA A 208 6.18 17.63 5.64
N ASP A 209 5.71 18.86 5.76
CA ASP A 209 4.44 19.38 5.23
C ASP A 209 4.59 20.50 4.18
N PRO A 210 5.24 20.25 3.04
CA PRO A 210 5.36 21.25 1.99
C PRO A 210 4.00 21.57 1.36
N TYR A 211 3.51 22.79 1.57
CA TYR A 211 2.25 23.29 0.99
C TYR A 211 2.47 24.44 -0.02
N PRO A 212 2.97 24.14 -1.24
CA PRO A 212 3.43 25.16 -2.18
C PRO A 212 2.32 25.89 -2.93
N ILE A 213 1.10 25.36 -3.01
CA ILE A 213 0.07 25.87 -3.93
C ILE A 213 -0.72 26.99 -3.26
N PRO A 214 -0.91 28.16 -3.91
CA PRO A 214 -0.60 28.44 -5.32
C PRO A 214 0.68 29.22 -5.58
N ASP A 215 1.36 29.71 -4.54
CA ASP A 215 2.36 30.76 -4.67
C ASP A 215 3.79 30.21 -4.96
N MET A 216 4.00 28.91 -4.83
CA MET A 216 5.25 28.19 -5.14
C MET A 216 5.03 27.09 -6.18
N ARG A 217 6.13 26.59 -6.77
CA ARG A 217 6.08 25.50 -7.75
C ARG A 217 5.68 24.17 -7.07
N PRO A 218 4.82 23.34 -7.70
CA PRO A 218 4.47 22.02 -7.15
C PRO A 218 5.71 21.13 -6.91
N SER A 219 6.78 21.30 -7.69
CA SER A 219 8.05 20.56 -7.53
C SER A 219 8.80 20.86 -6.23
N TYR A 220 8.36 21.83 -5.43
CA TYR A 220 8.95 22.14 -4.13
C TYR A 220 8.85 20.95 -3.16
N THR A 221 7.75 20.20 -3.19
CA THR A 221 7.55 18.98 -2.40
C THR A 221 8.66 17.95 -2.61
N GLY A 222 9.05 17.70 -3.87
CA GLY A 222 10.20 16.84 -4.20
C GLY A 222 11.55 17.38 -3.71
N THR A 223 11.72 18.70 -3.68
CA THR A 223 12.93 19.34 -3.13
C THR A 223 13.03 19.10 -1.63
N VAL A 224 11.91 19.24 -0.91
CA VAL A 224 11.82 18.94 0.52
C VAL A 224 12.09 17.46 0.78
N ALA A 225 11.41 16.57 0.06
CA ALA A 225 11.63 15.12 0.18
C ALA A 225 13.11 14.75 -0.04
N LYS A 226 13.77 15.33 -1.05
CA LYS A 226 15.19 15.08 -1.32
C LYS A 226 16.08 15.55 -0.18
N SER A 227 15.77 16.71 0.41
CA SER A 227 16.52 17.26 1.55
C SER A 227 16.43 16.35 2.77
N LEU A 228 15.22 15.89 3.12
CA LEU A 228 15.02 14.95 4.22
C LEU A 228 15.70 13.61 3.93
N TYR A 229 15.54 13.07 2.72
CA TYR A 229 16.18 11.80 2.34
C TYR A 229 17.70 11.88 2.44
N ASN A 230 18.33 12.95 1.97
CA ASN A 230 19.78 13.10 2.08
C ASN A 230 20.27 13.14 3.54
N GLU A 231 19.44 13.66 4.46
CA GLU A 231 19.78 13.73 5.89
C GLU A 231 19.54 12.40 6.63
N PHE A 232 18.43 11.73 6.31
CA PHE A 232 17.90 10.61 7.08
C PHE A 232 17.97 9.26 6.38
N SER A 233 18.45 9.17 5.14
CA SER A 233 18.62 7.88 4.45
C SER A 233 19.49 6.92 5.28
N GLY A 234 19.05 5.66 5.37
CA GLY A 234 19.66 4.65 6.24
C GLY A 234 19.43 4.84 7.74
N LYS A 235 18.81 5.95 8.16
CA LYS A 235 18.44 6.25 9.54
C LYS A 235 16.94 6.15 9.71
N ASN A 236 16.15 7.05 9.14
CA ASN A 236 14.72 7.17 9.39
C ASN A 236 13.93 7.22 8.05
N PRO A 237 12.81 6.50 7.93
CA PRO A 237 11.84 6.71 6.85
C PRO A 237 11.43 8.17 6.73
N VAL A 238 11.27 8.63 5.49
CA VAL A 238 10.84 9.99 5.15
C VAL A 238 9.43 9.92 4.58
N TRP A 239 8.48 10.55 5.27
CA TRP A 239 7.12 10.73 4.74
C TRP A 239 6.87 12.20 4.39
N ILE A 240 5.93 12.43 3.48
CA ILE A 240 5.55 13.78 3.07
C ILE A 240 4.05 13.99 3.24
N ALA A 241 3.71 15.00 4.04
CA ALA A 241 2.36 15.53 4.14
C ALA A 241 2.12 16.47 2.94
N THR A 242 1.36 16.00 1.95
CA THR A 242 1.12 16.72 0.69
C THR A 242 -0.13 17.58 0.78
N GLN A 243 -0.08 18.80 0.25
CA GLN A 243 -1.24 19.69 0.17
C GLN A 243 -2.35 19.08 -0.70
N SER A 244 -3.55 18.97 -0.15
CA SER A 244 -4.79 18.70 -0.87
C SER A 244 -5.91 19.67 -0.47
N PHE A 245 -5.56 20.82 0.09
CA PHE A 245 -6.51 21.81 0.61
C PHE A 245 -6.21 23.22 0.04
N GLY A 246 -7.12 24.16 0.31
CA GLY A 246 -6.95 25.58 0.00
C GLY A 246 -8.17 26.40 0.40
N GLY A 247 -8.02 27.73 0.38
CA GLY A 247 -9.00 28.71 0.83
C GLY A 247 -8.93 29.05 2.31
N GLY A 248 -7.84 28.70 3.01
CA GLY A 248 -7.55 29.08 4.39
C GLY A 248 -6.19 29.78 4.51
N GLU A 249 -6.02 30.60 5.56
CA GLU A 249 -4.81 31.38 5.86
C GLU A 249 -4.20 32.06 4.62
N ILE A 250 -3.07 31.54 4.13
CA ILE A 250 -2.29 32.08 3.00
C ILE A 250 -2.51 31.31 1.68
N TRP A 251 -3.13 30.12 1.70
CA TRP A 251 -3.30 29.26 0.52
C TRP A 251 -4.58 29.58 -0.23
N LYS A 252 -4.48 30.43 -1.26
CA LYS A 252 -5.66 31.02 -1.93
C LYS A 252 -6.52 30.03 -2.75
N ARG A 253 -6.02 28.83 -3.06
CA ARG A 253 -6.76 27.79 -3.80
C ARG A 253 -6.25 26.39 -3.49
N GLU A 254 -7.09 25.39 -3.80
CA GLU A 254 -6.70 23.98 -3.83
C GLU A 254 -5.77 23.68 -5.02
N PRO A 255 -4.94 22.63 -4.91
CA PRO A 255 -4.22 22.08 -6.06
C PRO A 255 -5.16 21.49 -7.10
N THR A 256 -4.78 21.64 -8.37
CA THR A 256 -5.36 20.88 -9.47
C THR A 256 -4.93 19.41 -9.41
N PRO A 257 -5.63 18.49 -10.12
CA PRO A 257 -5.23 17.08 -10.19
C PRO A 257 -3.76 16.89 -10.62
N SER A 258 -3.31 17.59 -11.66
CA SER A 258 -1.92 17.44 -12.12
C SER A 258 -0.89 18.01 -11.14
N GLU A 259 -1.24 19.05 -10.37
CA GLU A 259 -0.35 19.59 -9.32
C GLU A 259 -0.21 18.61 -8.15
N VAL A 260 -1.30 18.05 -7.63
CA VAL A 260 -1.23 17.06 -6.53
C VAL A 260 -0.53 15.78 -6.98
N ARG A 261 -0.74 15.38 -8.24
CA ARG A 261 -0.02 14.25 -8.84
C ARG A 261 1.48 14.50 -8.87
N LEU A 262 1.89 15.66 -9.37
CA LEU A 262 3.29 16.02 -9.44
C LEU A 262 3.94 16.11 -8.07
N MET A 263 3.25 16.71 -7.09
CA MET A 263 3.73 16.82 -5.72
C MET A 263 4.03 15.45 -5.11
N THR A 264 3.09 14.52 -5.27
CA THR A 264 3.18 13.16 -4.74
C THR A 264 4.30 12.37 -5.41
N TYR A 265 4.27 12.27 -6.75
CA TYR A 265 5.27 11.48 -7.49
C TYR A 265 6.69 12.01 -7.33
N GLN A 266 6.89 13.33 -7.30
CA GLN A 266 8.24 13.87 -7.06
C GLN A 266 8.74 13.58 -5.65
N SER A 267 7.87 13.59 -4.65
CA SER A 267 8.25 13.21 -3.28
C SER A 267 8.77 11.77 -3.25
N ILE A 268 8.06 10.85 -3.91
CA ILE A 268 8.44 9.43 -4.01
C ILE A 268 9.73 9.25 -4.82
N ILE A 269 9.85 9.90 -5.99
CA ILE A 269 11.07 9.87 -6.82
C ILE A 269 12.30 10.32 -6.03
N ASN A 270 12.13 11.25 -5.08
CA ASN A 270 13.21 11.79 -4.26
C ASN A 270 13.41 11.07 -2.91
N GLY A 271 12.75 9.93 -2.69
CA GLY A 271 13.04 9.03 -1.56
C GLY A 271 11.98 9.01 -0.45
N ALA A 272 10.83 9.65 -0.63
CA ALA A 272 9.72 9.50 0.30
C ALA A 272 9.17 8.06 0.25
N THR A 273 8.99 7.45 1.44
CA THR A 273 8.45 6.10 1.62
C THR A 273 7.08 6.11 2.30
N GLY A 274 6.46 7.29 2.43
CA GLY A 274 5.09 7.46 2.88
C GLY A 274 4.50 8.80 2.44
N ILE A 275 3.19 8.82 2.17
CA ILE A 275 2.45 10.00 1.72
C ILE A 275 1.19 10.17 2.57
N GLN A 276 0.94 11.40 3.02
CA GLN A 276 -0.27 11.77 3.75
C GLN A 276 -0.85 13.05 3.14
N PHE A 277 -2.09 13.01 2.65
CA PHE A 277 -2.74 14.24 2.20
C PHE A 277 -3.29 15.02 3.39
N PHE A 278 -2.91 16.29 3.52
CA PHE A 278 -3.59 17.24 4.39
C PHE A 278 -4.54 18.04 3.50
N ILE A 279 -5.86 17.90 3.60
CA ILE A 279 -6.62 17.03 4.51
C ILE A 279 -7.81 16.42 3.77
N ARG A 280 -8.36 15.32 4.29
CA ARG A 280 -9.63 14.75 3.87
C ARG A 280 -10.69 14.86 4.96
N HIS A 281 -11.86 15.36 4.61
CA HIS A 281 -12.99 15.42 5.54
C HIS A 281 -14.33 15.10 4.86
N GLY A 282 -14.47 13.84 4.43
CA GLY A 282 -15.64 13.26 3.75
C GLY A 282 -16.11 14.01 2.51
N LEU A 283 -17.35 13.73 2.12
CA LEU A 283 -17.85 14.06 0.80
C LEU A 283 -18.02 15.58 0.61
N ASN A 284 -17.29 16.13 -0.36
CA ASN A 284 -17.42 17.50 -0.84
C ASN A 284 -17.12 18.61 0.21
N VAL A 285 -16.20 18.36 1.16
CA VAL A 285 -15.75 19.36 2.14
C VAL A 285 -14.29 19.79 1.91
N PHE A 286 -13.32 18.93 2.20
CA PHE A 286 -11.90 19.17 1.92
C PHE A 286 -11.21 17.88 1.43
N PRO A 287 -10.43 17.96 0.33
CA PRO A 287 -10.60 18.96 -0.73
C PRO A 287 -12.06 19.03 -1.19
N LYS A 288 -12.50 20.23 -1.60
CA LYS A 288 -13.78 20.41 -2.28
C LYS A 288 -13.74 19.77 -3.68
N SER A 289 -12.59 19.86 -4.34
CA SER A 289 -12.40 19.30 -5.68
C SER A 289 -12.48 17.78 -5.68
N THR A 290 -13.60 17.23 -6.15
CA THR A 290 -13.80 15.78 -6.32
C THR A 290 -12.83 15.18 -7.32
N THR A 291 -12.43 15.94 -8.36
CA THR A 291 -11.44 15.48 -9.34
C THR A 291 -10.04 15.43 -8.76
N THR A 292 -9.66 16.39 -7.90
CA THR A 292 -8.38 16.36 -7.18
C THR A 292 -8.35 15.19 -6.21
N TRP A 293 -9.42 14.93 -5.46
CA TRP A 293 -9.47 13.79 -4.55
C TRP A 293 -9.45 12.44 -5.28
N ALA A 294 -10.17 12.33 -6.40
CA ALA A 294 -10.13 11.15 -7.25
C ALA A 294 -8.72 10.87 -7.77
N GLU A 295 -7.94 11.91 -8.08
CA GLU A 295 -6.53 11.76 -8.45
C GLU A 295 -5.69 11.25 -7.27
N CYS A 296 -5.95 11.68 -6.04
CA CYS A 296 -5.31 11.12 -4.85
C CYS A 296 -5.62 9.62 -4.68
N GLY A 297 -6.88 9.20 -4.85
CA GLY A 297 -7.28 7.79 -4.81
C GLY A 297 -6.65 6.96 -5.94
N LYS A 298 -6.62 7.50 -7.17
CA LYS A 298 -5.91 6.88 -8.29
C LYS A 298 -4.44 6.63 -7.96
N MET A 299 -3.75 7.62 -7.38
CA MET A 299 -2.38 7.42 -6.94
C MET A 299 -2.25 6.39 -5.82
N ALA A 300 -3.24 6.26 -4.93
CA ALA A 300 -3.19 5.27 -3.86
C ALA A 300 -3.13 3.84 -4.41
N VAL A 301 -3.94 3.51 -5.42
CA VAL A 301 -3.87 2.19 -6.09
C VAL A 301 -2.61 2.05 -6.95
N GLU A 302 -2.16 3.11 -7.64
CA GLU A 302 -0.89 3.10 -8.38
C GLU A 302 0.29 2.81 -7.44
N ILE A 303 0.41 3.47 -6.30
CA ILE A 303 1.55 3.28 -5.38
C ILE A 303 1.50 1.92 -4.68
N GLN A 304 0.32 1.37 -4.40
CA GLN A 304 0.19 -0.01 -3.93
C GLN A 304 0.77 -0.99 -4.96
N GLU A 305 0.40 -0.84 -6.23
CA GLU A 305 0.92 -1.65 -7.35
C GLU A 305 2.46 -1.59 -7.44
N LEU A 306 3.04 -0.41 -7.20
CA LEU A 306 4.48 -0.18 -7.31
C LEU A 306 5.27 -0.49 -6.03
N THR A 307 4.60 -0.85 -4.92
CA THR A 307 5.21 -1.02 -3.60
C THR A 307 6.42 -1.96 -3.59
N PRO A 308 6.38 -3.15 -4.24
CA PRO A 308 7.54 -4.05 -4.27
C PRO A 308 8.79 -3.41 -4.87
N TRP A 309 8.67 -2.60 -5.93
CA TRP A 309 9.80 -1.89 -6.54
C TRP A 309 10.27 -0.72 -5.68
N LEU A 310 9.33 0.08 -5.17
CA LEU A 310 9.64 1.26 -4.36
C LEU A 310 10.44 0.89 -3.10
N LEU A 311 10.04 -0.21 -2.45
CA LEU A 311 10.63 -0.74 -1.23
C LEU A 311 11.59 -1.92 -1.48
N SER A 312 12.08 -2.09 -2.71
CA SER A 312 13.09 -3.10 -3.02
C SER A 312 14.48 -2.67 -2.53
N ASN A 313 15.22 -3.62 -1.98
CA ASN A 313 16.65 -3.49 -1.66
C ASN A 313 17.56 -4.02 -2.79
N GLU A 314 17.01 -4.49 -3.92
CA GLU A 314 17.81 -4.91 -5.06
C GLU A 314 18.60 -3.73 -5.62
N GLN A 315 19.85 -4.00 -6.01
CA GLN A 315 20.65 -3.03 -6.73
C GLN A 315 19.99 -2.72 -8.08
N THR A 316 19.58 -1.47 -8.25
CA THR A 316 18.93 -1.01 -9.48
C THR A 316 19.93 -0.74 -10.60
N ILE A 317 19.45 -0.78 -11.84
CA ILE A 317 20.18 -0.31 -13.01
C ILE A 317 19.91 1.18 -13.15
N PRO A 318 20.93 2.05 -13.06
CA PRO A 318 20.72 3.49 -13.20
C PRO A 318 20.09 3.85 -14.55
N VAL A 319 19.09 4.73 -14.47
CA VAL A 319 18.48 5.39 -15.64
C VAL A 319 18.62 6.88 -15.47
N THR A 320 19.07 7.55 -16.54
CA THR A 320 19.21 9.01 -16.58
C THR A 320 18.28 9.61 -17.62
N CYS A 321 17.90 10.87 -17.41
CA CYS A 321 17.20 11.68 -18.39
C CYS A 321 17.87 13.05 -18.43
N PRO A 322 18.58 13.42 -19.52
CA PRO A 322 19.24 14.72 -19.61
C PRO A 322 18.27 15.86 -19.91
N THR A 323 17.01 15.57 -20.27
CA THR A 323 15.99 16.59 -20.47
C THR A 323 15.81 17.42 -19.20
N ALA A 324 16.03 18.73 -19.31
CA ALA A 324 15.76 19.66 -18.22
C ALA A 324 14.33 19.49 -17.70
N ASP A 325 14.18 19.69 -16.40
CA ASP A 325 12.90 19.61 -15.70
C ASP A 325 12.20 18.24 -15.69
N ILE A 326 12.88 17.15 -16.05
CA ILE A 326 12.40 15.79 -15.81
C ILE A 326 13.12 15.20 -14.59
N SER A 327 12.34 14.77 -13.60
CA SER A 327 12.85 13.93 -12.50
C SER A 327 12.71 12.46 -12.87
N VAL A 328 13.70 11.64 -12.51
CA VAL A 328 13.72 10.21 -12.81
C VAL A 328 14.17 9.39 -11.60
N LEU A 329 13.51 8.25 -11.36
CA LEU A 329 13.91 7.20 -10.42
C LEU A 329 13.91 5.87 -11.18
N SER A 330 14.85 4.99 -10.86
CA SER A 330 14.86 3.60 -11.33
C SER A 330 14.92 2.64 -10.15
N LYS A 331 14.12 1.58 -10.18
CA LYS A 331 14.09 0.52 -9.16
C LYS A 331 13.99 -0.84 -9.83
N GLN A 332 14.67 -1.83 -9.27
CA GLN A 332 14.59 -3.21 -9.75
C GLN A 332 13.87 -4.08 -8.71
N TYR A 333 13.03 -4.99 -9.18
CA TYR A 333 12.45 -6.03 -8.36
C TYR A 333 12.11 -7.24 -9.22
N SER A 334 12.51 -8.42 -8.76
CA SER A 334 12.16 -9.72 -9.35
C SER A 334 12.36 -9.79 -10.87
N GLY A 335 13.46 -9.21 -11.38
CA GLY A 335 13.79 -9.28 -12.80
C GLY A 335 13.07 -8.29 -13.70
N LYS A 336 12.38 -7.29 -13.13
CA LYS A 336 11.87 -6.13 -13.86
C LYS A 336 12.53 -4.84 -13.39
N LEU A 337 12.82 -3.95 -14.33
CA LEU A 337 13.25 -2.59 -14.08
C LEU A 337 12.07 -1.64 -14.21
N MET A 338 11.70 -0.99 -13.12
CA MET A 338 10.74 0.11 -13.07
C MET A 338 11.47 1.44 -13.21
N ILE A 339 10.93 2.33 -14.04
CA ILE A 339 11.39 3.72 -14.17
C ILE A 339 10.20 4.64 -13.91
N MET A 340 10.33 5.55 -12.94
CA MET A 340 9.35 6.61 -12.71
C MET A 340 9.90 7.93 -13.22
N ALA A 341 9.06 8.69 -13.91
CA ALA A 341 9.41 10.00 -14.44
C ALA A 341 8.33 11.04 -14.12
N ALA A 342 8.75 12.28 -13.88
CA ALA A 342 7.86 13.39 -13.62
C ALA A 342 8.33 14.68 -14.31
N ASN A 343 7.43 15.31 -15.07
CA ASN A 343 7.64 16.62 -15.66
C ASN A 343 7.37 17.71 -14.63
N LYS A 344 8.39 18.50 -14.27
CA LYS A 344 8.29 19.54 -13.25
C LYS A 344 7.60 20.83 -13.73
N THR A 345 7.20 20.91 -15.00
CA THR A 345 6.68 22.13 -15.63
C THR A 345 5.25 21.97 -16.14
N ASN A 346 4.52 23.10 -16.26
CA ASN A 346 3.15 23.13 -16.77
C ASN A 346 3.09 23.16 -18.32
N ILE A 347 4.08 22.57 -18.99
CA ILE A 347 4.11 22.43 -20.45
C ILE A 347 4.63 21.05 -20.82
N THR A 348 4.16 20.48 -21.92
CA THR A 348 4.61 19.17 -22.38
C THR A 348 6.13 19.15 -22.61
N ARG A 349 6.79 18.09 -22.16
CA ARG A 349 8.23 17.87 -22.31
C ARG A 349 8.50 16.51 -22.95
N LYS A 350 9.46 16.46 -23.87
CA LYS A 350 10.02 15.21 -24.39
C LYS A 350 11.06 14.71 -23.39
N ALA A 351 10.82 13.55 -22.80
CA ALA A 351 11.75 12.89 -21.88
C ALA A 351 12.55 11.84 -22.66
N ASP A 352 13.87 12.01 -22.70
CA ASP A 352 14.80 11.08 -23.34
C ASP A 352 15.50 10.25 -22.25
N PHE A 353 15.24 8.94 -22.20
CA PHE A 353 15.76 8.07 -21.16
C PHE A 353 16.95 7.25 -21.66
N SER A 354 18.00 7.14 -20.85
CA SER A 354 19.16 6.29 -21.10
C SER A 354 19.36 5.32 -19.95
N VAL A 355 19.36 4.03 -20.27
CA VAL A 355 19.62 2.95 -19.32
C VAL A 355 21.11 2.61 -19.34
N SER A 356 21.74 2.49 -18.17
CA SER A 356 23.19 2.34 -18.05
C SER A 356 23.77 1.02 -18.58
N ARG A 357 22.92 0.10 -19.07
CA ARG A 357 23.32 -1.14 -19.73
C ARG A 357 22.41 -1.42 -20.94
N PRO A 358 22.87 -2.22 -21.92
CA PRO A 358 22.03 -2.65 -23.03
C PRO A 358 20.80 -3.42 -22.53
N ILE A 359 19.62 -3.04 -23.02
CA ILE A 359 18.36 -3.76 -22.77
C ILE A 359 17.63 -3.91 -24.11
N ARG A 360 17.03 -5.07 -24.35
CA ARG A 360 16.28 -5.37 -25.57
C ARG A 360 14.80 -5.52 -25.24
N GLY A 361 13.96 -5.37 -26.25
CA GLY A 361 12.52 -5.57 -26.15
C GLY A 361 11.77 -4.23 -26.16
N LYS A 362 10.72 -4.17 -25.36
CA LYS A 362 9.78 -3.04 -25.30
C LYS A 362 9.65 -2.54 -23.88
N VAL A 363 9.42 -1.25 -23.75
CA VAL A 363 9.04 -0.60 -22.49
C VAL A 363 7.52 -0.66 -22.39
N ASN A 364 6.99 -1.30 -21.37
CA ASN A 364 5.57 -1.21 -21.03
C ASN A 364 5.33 0.12 -20.32
N VAL A 365 4.39 0.91 -20.83
CA VAL A 365 3.95 2.14 -20.19
C VAL A 365 2.76 1.80 -19.30
N LEU A 366 3.03 1.66 -17.99
CA LEU A 366 2.02 1.23 -17.04
C LEU A 366 0.82 2.19 -17.03
N PHE A 367 -0.36 1.61 -16.89
CA PHE A 367 -1.66 2.31 -16.79
C PHE A 367 -2.06 3.08 -18.06
N GLN A 368 -1.42 2.82 -19.20
CA GLN A 368 -1.78 3.44 -20.49
C GLN A 368 -1.98 2.44 -21.63
N ASN A 369 -1.88 1.13 -21.36
CA ASN A 369 -2.02 0.05 -22.35
C ASN A 369 -1.25 0.34 -23.66
N ARG A 370 0.01 0.78 -23.53
CA ARG A 370 0.89 1.04 -24.68
C ARG A 370 2.32 0.62 -24.39
N ASN A 371 3.08 0.40 -25.45
CA ASN A 371 4.48 0.02 -25.38
C ASN A 371 5.34 0.96 -26.24
N ILE A 372 6.58 1.18 -25.82
CA ILE A 372 7.58 1.96 -26.56
C ILE A 372 8.74 1.03 -26.94
N PRO A 373 9.20 0.99 -28.20
CA PRO A 373 10.37 0.20 -28.57
C PRO A 373 11.64 0.77 -27.93
N ILE A 374 12.56 -0.10 -27.50
CA ILE A 374 13.88 0.30 -27.01
C ILE A 374 14.87 0.32 -28.18
N SER A 375 15.55 1.45 -28.39
CA SER A 375 16.68 1.56 -29.31
C SER A 375 17.99 1.48 -28.53
N SER A 376 18.68 0.35 -28.67
CA SER A 376 19.94 0.01 -27.97
C SER A 376 19.82 -0.05 -26.45
N ASN A 377 19.80 1.11 -25.79
CA ASN A 377 19.67 1.28 -24.34
C ASN A 377 18.87 2.54 -24.00
N SER A 378 18.10 3.08 -24.97
CA SER A 378 17.40 4.34 -24.83
C SER A 378 15.99 4.26 -25.40
N PHE A 379 15.11 5.10 -24.87
CA PHE A 379 13.76 5.33 -25.38
C PHE A 379 13.33 6.75 -25.03
N SER A 380 12.30 7.25 -25.72
CA SER A 380 11.78 8.59 -25.51
C SER A 380 10.26 8.56 -25.36
N ASP A 381 9.72 9.52 -24.62
CA ASP A 381 8.28 9.70 -24.47
C ASP A 381 7.93 11.19 -24.29
N TYR A 382 6.64 11.53 -24.41
CA TYR A 382 6.16 12.89 -24.14
C TYR A 382 5.35 12.91 -22.86
N LEU A 383 5.82 13.67 -21.87
CA LEU A 383 5.11 13.89 -20.61
C LEU A 383 4.35 15.22 -20.70
N GLY A 384 3.03 15.18 -20.52
CA GLY A 384 2.19 16.37 -20.51
C GLY A 384 2.53 17.35 -19.38
N PRO A 385 1.85 18.52 -19.30
CA PRO A 385 1.98 19.47 -18.21
C PRO A 385 1.84 18.80 -16.84
N TYR A 386 2.86 18.90 -15.99
CA TYR A 386 2.94 18.23 -14.69
C TYR A 386 2.70 16.70 -14.74
N GLY A 387 2.82 16.10 -15.92
CA GLY A 387 2.56 14.69 -16.16
C GLY A 387 3.63 13.80 -15.53
N THR A 388 3.20 12.63 -15.07
CA THR A 388 4.07 11.59 -14.54
C THR A 388 3.82 10.29 -15.29
N GLN A 389 4.84 9.45 -15.38
CA GLN A 389 4.73 8.16 -16.02
C GLN A 389 5.58 7.12 -15.32
N VAL A 390 5.07 5.89 -15.31
CA VAL A 390 5.81 4.70 -14.88
C VAL A 390 6.01 3.78 -16.07
N TYR A 391 7.24 3.32 -16.21
CA TYR A 391 7.68 2.42 -17.26
C TYR A 391 8.19 1.14 -16.63
N LEU A 392 7.91 0.00 -17.28
CA LEU A 392 8.35 -1.30 -16.83
C LEU A 392 9.06 -2.03 -17.97
N ILE A 393 10.25 -2.57 -17.67
CA ILE A 393 11.08 -3.29 -18.62
C ILE A 393 11.45 -4.65 -18.04
N ASP A 394 11.17 -5.72 -18.78
CA ASP A 394 11.58 -7.07 -18.41
C ASP A 394 13.08 -7.23 -18.64
N LEU A 395 13.82 -7.61 -17.59
CA LEU A 395 15.25 -7.89 -17.67
C LEU A 395 15.51 -9.36 -18.00
N TYR A 396 14.67 -10.24 -17.49
CA TYR A 396 14.63 -11.67 -17.80
C TYR A 396 13.22 -12.21 -17.58
N THR A 397 12.90 -13.33 -18.22
CA THR A 397 11.64 -14.03 -18.01
C THR A 397 11.66 -14.74 -16.66
N LYS A 398 10.67 -14.47 -15.81
CA LYS A 398 10.45 -15.23 -14.58
C LYS A 398 10.05 -16.67 -14.95
N ASN A 399 10.70 -17.65 -14.35
CA ASN A 399 10.34 -19.06 -14.53
C ASN A 399 9.31 -19.46 -13.48
N ASP A 400 8.04 -19.20 -13.75
CA ASP A 400 6.97 -19.64 -12.87
C ASP A 400 6.79 -21.17 -12.90
N THR A 401 6.58 -21.74 -11.71
CA THR A 401 6.35 -23.17 -11.52
C THR A 401 4.92 -23.56 -11.88
N VAL A 402 3.98 -22.62 -11.73
CA VAL A 402 2.59 -22.73 -12.16
C VAL A 402 2.42 -21.95 -13.46
N LYS A 403 1.68 -22.51 -14.41
CA LYS A 403 1.38 -21.88 -15.70
C LYS A 403 -0.10 -22.06 -16.05
N PRO A 404 -0.68 -21.13 -16.84
CA PRO A 404 -2.03 -21.29 -17.37
C PRO A 404 -2.22 -22.63 -18.08
N PHE A 405 -3.34 -23.30 -17.77
CA PHE A 405 -3.69 -24.57 -18.39
C PHE A 405 -3.88 -24.37 -19.90
N PRO A 406 -3.29 -25.22 -20.77
CA PRO A 406 -3.53 -25.17 -22.20
C PRO A 406 -5.01 -25.43 -22.51
N GLY A 407 -5.74 -24.39 -22.93
CA GLY A 407 -7.19 -24.46 -23.16
C GLY A 407 -8.04 -23.92 -22.01
N ASN A 408 -7.45 -23.14 -21.09
CA ASN A 408 -8.20 -22.32 -20.16
C ASN A 408 -9.25 -21.46 -20.90
N LEU A 409 -10.49 -21.47 -20.42
CA LEU A 409 -11.64 -20.84 -21.07
C LEU A 409 -11.86 -19.40 -20.62
N ILE A 410 -11.16 -18.94 -19.59
CA ILE A 410 -11.23 -17.56 -19.11
C ILE A 410 -9.95 -16.79 -19.46
N ILE A 411 -10.05 -15.47 -19.55
CA ILE A 411 -8.92 -14.58 -19.79
C ILE A 411 -8.35 -14.07 -18.46
N ASP A 412 -7.07 -13.69 -18.48
CA ASP A 412 -6.34 -13.14 -17.34
C ASP A 412 -6.48 -13.94 -16.03
N PRO A 413 -6.20 -15.26 -16.03
CA PRO A 413 -6.40 -16.12 -14.86
C PRO A 413 -5.50 -15.77 -13.67
N GLY A 414 -4.34 -15.14 -13.93
CA GLY A 414 -3.34 -14.74 -12.94
C GLY A 414 -3.36 -13.24 -12.58
N PHE A 415 -4.31 -12.46 -13.12
CA PHE A 415 -4.45 -11.03 -12.81
C PHE A 415 -3.25 -10.16 -13.25
N GLU A 416 -2.64 -10.49 -14.39
CA GLU A 416 -1.43 -9.83 -14.91
C GLU A 416 -1.72 -8.66 -15.87
N ASP A 417 -2.98 -8.45 -16.27
CA ASP A 417 -3.38 -7.29 -17.08
C ASP A 417 -3.56 -6.04 -16.21
N LEU A 418 -2.50 -5.22 -16.19
CA LEU A 418 -2.43 -3.95 -15.46
C LEU A 418 -2.92 -2.73 -16.27
N SER A 419 -3.86 -2.93 -17.21
CA SER A 419 -4.46 -1.81 -17.94
C SER A 419 -5.13 -0.79 -17.01
N SER A 420 -5.57 -1.21 -15.81
CA SER A 420 -6.04 -0.34 -14.74
C SER A 420 -5.42 -0.78 -13.40
N PRO A 421 -4.73 0.11 -12.67
CA PRO A 421 -4.05 -0.25 -11.42
C PRO A 421 -5.04 -0.74 -10.36
N GLY A 422 -4.70 -1.81 -9.65
CA GLY A 422 -5.51 -2.32 -8.55
C GLY A 422 -6.79 -3.04 -8.99
N VAL A 423 -7.08 -3.21 -10.28
CA VAL A 423 -8.36 -3.74 -10.76
C VAL A 423 -8.16 -5.02 -11.57
N PRO A 424 -8.80 -6.15 -11.20
CA PRO A 424 -8.79 -7.36 -12.03
C PRO A 424 -9.53 -7.14 -13.35
N SER A 425 -8.84 -7.31 -14.48
CA SER A 425 -9.32 -6.93 -15.83
C SER A 425 -10.52 -7.74 -16.35
N ALA A 426 -10.63 -8.99 -15.92
CA ALA A 426 -11.46 -10.03 -16.54
C ALA A 426 -12.75 -10.38 -15.76
N CYS A 427 -13.23 -9.47 -14.91
CA CYS A 427 -14.41 -9.74 -14.10
C CYS A 427 -15.25 -8.49 -13.81
N TYR A 428 -16.52 -8.72 -13.47
CA TYR A 428 -17.38 -7.74 -12.84
C TYR A 428 -17.32 -7.89 -11.33
N ALA A 429 -17.29 -6.78 -10.60
CA ALA A 429 -17.39 -6.77 -9.14
C ALA A 429 -18.74 -6.21 -8.68
N TRP A 430 -19.27 -6.77 -7.60
CA TRP A 430 -20.49 -6.31 -6.94
C TRP A 430 -20.31 -6.40 -5.42
N ASN A 431 -20.72 -5.36 -4.71
CA ASN A 431 -20.71 -5.34 -3.25
C ASN A 431 -21.97 -6.03 -2.72
N ILE A 432 -21.81 -6.91 -1.74
CA ILE A 432 -22.90 -7.68 -1.12
C ILE A 432 -22.94 -7.38 0.38
N GLY A 433 -23.03 -6.12 0.79
CA GLY A 433 -23.33 -5.76 2.19
C GLY A 433 -22.50 -4.58 2.70
N ASP A 434 -21.27 -4.86 3.13
CA ASP A 434 -20.41 -3.88 3.79
C ASP A 434 -19.76 -2.97 2.75
N ARG A 435 -20.00 -1.66 2.87
CA ARG A 435 -19.51 -0.62 1.93
C ARG A 435 -17.99 -0.59 1.79
N GLY A 436 -17.24 -1.09 2.77
CA GLY A 436 -15.79 -1.14 2.79
C GLY A 436 -15.19 -2.50 2.42
N ALA A 437 -16.01 -3.47 2.00
CA ALA A 437 -15.50 -4.67 1.37
C ALA A 437 -14.74 -4.31 0.09
N THR A 438 -13.51 -4.83 -0.07
CA THR A 438 -12.61 -4.44 -1.16
C THR A 438 -12.08 -5.63 -1.94
N TYR A 439 -11.69 -5.33 -3.18
CA TYR A 439 -10.88 -6.18 -4.03
C TYR A 439 -9.77 -5.32 -4.62
N PHE A 440 -8.54 -5.84 -4.65
CA PHE A 440 -7.44 -5.20 -5.37
C PHE A 440 -6.50 -6.25 -5.95
N THR A 441 -5.85 -5.96 -7.09
CA THR A 441 -4.61 -6.68 -7.44
C THR A 441 -3.54 -6.37 -6.38
N ASP A 442 -2.70 -7.35 -6.07
CA ASP A 442 -1.65 -7.26 -5.06
C ASP A 442 -0.34 -7.80 -5.64
N SER A 443 0.63 -6.92 -5.85
CA SER A 443 1.93 -7.25 -6.44
C SER A 443 2.97 -7.79 -5.45
N ARG A 444 2.60 -7.90 -4.16
CA ARG A 444 3.52 -8.31 -3.09
C ARG A 444 3.57 -9.82 -2.88
N ASP A 445 2.60 -10.55 -3.42
CA ASP A 445 2.44 -11.98 -3.15
C ASP A 445 1.61 -12.64 -4.26
N ALA A 446 2.20 -13.56 -5.00
CA ALA A 446 1.58 -14.23 -6.14
C ALA A 446 2.14 -15.64 -6.33
N VAL A 447 1.35 -16.53 -6.94
CA VAL A 447 1.76 -17.89 -7.31
C VAL A 447 2.34 -17.90 -8.72
N GLU A 448 1.65 -17.27 -9.66
CA GLU A 448 2.06 -17.06 -11.04
C GLU A 448 2.36 -15.57 -11.28
N GLY A 449 3.30 -15.25 -12.17
CA GLY A 449 3.53 -13.86 -12.54
C GLY A 449 3.97 -12.97 -11.38
N TYR A 450 3.33 -11.81 -11.24
CA TYR A 450 3.69 -10.77 -10.29
C TYR A 450 2.50 -10.34 -9.43
N HIS A 451 1.27 -10.77 -9.74
CA HIS A 451 0.06 -10.30 -9.08
C HIS A 451 -0.78 -11.46 -8.57
N SER A 452 -1.54 -11.19 -7.52
CA SER A 452 -2.71 -11.98 -7.16
C SER A 452 -3.88 -11.04 -6.90
N LEU A 453 -5.08 -11.59 -6.78
CA LEU A 453 -6.25 -10.87 -6.32
C LEU A 453 -6.34 -10.96 -4.79
N ARG A 454 -6.39 -9.82 -4.11
CA ARG A 454 -6.70 -9.73 -2.68
C ARG A 454 -8.15 -9.32 -2.46
N LEU A 455 -8.88 -10.06 -1.64
CA LEU A 455 -10.19 -9.67 -1.10
C LEU A 455 -10.08 -9.32 0.39
N VAL A 456 -10.82 -8.30 0.81
CA VAL A 456 -11.04 -8.00 2.23
C VAL A 456 -12.54 -8.01 2.50
N THR A 457 -12.95 -8.86 3.42
CA THR A 457 -14.34 -9.02 3.86
C THR A 457 -14.43 -8.52 5.30
N PRO A 458 -15.01 -7.33 5.55
CA PRO A 458 -15.07 -6.78 6.90
C PRO A 458 -15.95 -7.61 7.84
N LYS A 459 -17.12 -8.03 7.35
CA LYS A 459 -18.15 -8.72 8.12
C LYS A 459 -18.64 -9.97 7.39
N GLN A 460 -19.15 -10.91 8.18
CA GLN A 460 -19.59 -12.22 7.68
C GLN A 460 -20.70 -12.04 6.65
N ASP A 461 -20.53 -12.69 5.50
CA ASP A 461 -21.42 -12.64 4.32
C ASP A 461 -21.54 -11.25 3.65
N GLU A 462 -20.80 -10.25 4.14
CA GLU A 462 -20.80 -8.87 3.66
C GLU A 462 -19.53 -8.59 2.81
N SER A 463 -19.36 -9.36 1.73
CA SER A 463 -18.17 -9.40 0.88
C SER A 463 -18.36 -8.72 -0.48
N ILE A 464 -17.27 -8.57 -1.22
CA ILE A 464 -17.33 -8.46 -2.68
C ILE A 464 -17.53 -9.86 -3.29
N ARG A 465 -18.36 -9.95 -4.32
CA ARG A 465 -18.34 -11.09 -5.24
C ARG A 465 -17.76 -10.63 -6.58
N LEU A 466 -17.01 -11.50 -7.22
CA LEU A 466 -16.47 -11.27 -8.55
C LEU A 466 -17.11 -12.26 -9.50
N ARG A 467 -17.59 -11.79 -10.65
CA ARG A 467 -18.13 -12.61 -11.73
C ARG A 467 -17.23 -12.46 -12.94
N PHE A 468 -16.41 -13.47 -13.19
CA PHE A 468 -15.51 -13.52 -14.34
C PHE A 468 -16.29 -13.48 -15.65
N TYR A 469 -15.70 -12.91 -16.70
CA TYR A 469 -16.37 -12.79 -17.99
C TYR A 469 -16.82 -14.15 -18.56
N PRO A 470 -17.93 -14.16 -19.32
CA PRO A 470 -18.58 -15.39 -19.71
C PRO A 470 -17.78 -16.15 -20.76
N PHE A 471 -17.72 -17.47 -20.63
CA PHE A 471 -17.13 -18.37 -21.62
C PHE A 471 -18.19 -19.33 -22.19
N ASN A 472 -17.93 -19.86 -23.39
CA ASN A 472 -18.88 -20.76 -24.05
C ASN A 472 -18.96 -22.10 -23.32
N VAL A 473 -20.17 -22.62 -23.19
CA VAL A 473 -20.41 -23.95 -22.61
C VAL A 473 -21.27 -24.82 -23.51
N LYS A 474 -21.26 -26.12 -23.24
CA LYS A 474 -22.07 -27.15 -23.89
C LYS A 474 -22.83 -27.93 -22.82
N GLY A 475 -24.11 -28.16 -23.07
CA GLY A 475 -24.90 -29.08 -22.27
C GLY A 475 -24.36 -30.50 -22.40
N GLY A 476 -24.38 -31.25 -21.30
CA GLY A 476 -23.81 -32.59 -21.18
C GLY A 476 -22.35 -32.63 -20.75
N SER A 477 -21.68 -31.49 -20.62
CA SER A 477 -20.26 -31.42 -20.24
C SER A 477 -20.06 -31.07 -18.75
N THR A 478 -18.95 -31.55 -18.18
CA THR A 478 -18.48 -31.10 -16.86
C THR A 478 -17.39 -30.05 -17.05
N TYR A 479 -17.46 -28.94 -16.32
CA TYR A 479 -16.45 -27.89 -16.32
C TYR A 479 -15.72 -27.87 -14.98
N TYR A 480 -14.40 -28.00 -15.02
CA TYR A 480 -13.56 -27.89 -13.84
C TYR A 480 -13.13 -26.46 -13.64
N VAL A 481 -13.33 -25.94 -12.43
CA VAL A 481 -12.79 -24.66 -11.98
C VAL A 481 -11.65 -24.94 -11.03
N THR A 482 -10.46 -24.42 -11.32
CA THR A 482 -9.31 -24.45 -10.41
C THR A 482 -8.98 -23.05 -9.93
N ILE A 483 -8.49 -22.93 -8.70
CA ILE A 483 -8.07 -21.65 -8.12
C ILE A 483 -6.98 -21.91 -7.10
N TRP A 484 -5.90 -21.13 -7.16
CA TRP A 484 -4.96 -21.04 -6.05
C TRP A 484 -5.48 -20.01 -5.05
N ALA A 485 -5.50 -20.37 -3.78
CA ALA A 485 -5.97 -19.46 -2.75
C ALA A 485 -5.20 -19.64 -1.44
N LYS A 486 -5.18 -18.57 -0.65
CA LYS A 486 -4.76 -18.59 0.76
C LYS A 486 -5.49 -17.53 1.56
N GLY A 487 -5.60 -17.75 2.87
CA GLY A 487 -6.15 -16.81 3.83
C GLY A 487 -5.06 -16.03 4.57
N ASP A 488 -5.52 -15.21 5.48
CA ASP A 488 -4.73 -14.60 6.54
C ASP A 488 -5.37 -15.02 7.86
N LYS A 489 -5.15 -16.25 8.32
CA LYS A 489 -5.77 -16.71 9.57
C LYS A 489 -5.21 -15.95 10.76
N GLU A 490 -3.93 -15.55 10.67
CA GLU A 490 -3.34 -14.66 11.66
C GLU A 490 -4.21 -13.40 11.74
N SER A 491 -4.49 -12.73 10.61
CA SER A 491 -5.57 -11.78 10.23
C SER A 491 -6.90 -11.69 10.98
N SER A 492 -7.50 -12.85 11.24
CA SER A 492 -8.89 -12.91 11.71
C SER A 492 -9.04 -12.31 13.11
N SER A 493 -10.12 -11.56 13.32
CA SER A 493 -10.53 -11.10 14.66
C SER A 493 -10.97 -12.27 15.54
N ASP A 494 -11.42 -13.37 14.92
CA ASP A 494 -11.81 -14.61 15.59
C ASP A 494 -11.02 -15.80 15.01
N LYS A 495 -9.96 -16.20 15.72
CA LYS A 495 -9.08 -17.31 15.34
C LYS A 495 -9.77 -18.69 15.41
N SER A 496 -10.93 -18.78 16.06
CA SER A 496 -11.71 -20.01 16.15
C SER A 496 -12.48 -20.32 14.87
N LYS A 497 -12.76 -19.29 14.07
CA LYS A 497 -13.47 -19.41 12.79
C LYS A 497 -12.50 -19.65 11.65
N THR A 498 -12.78 -20.69 10.86
CA THR A 498 -12.01 -21.00 9.66
C THR A 498 -12.44 -20.05 8.55
N GLN A 499 -11.49 -19.31 7.97
CA GLN A 499 -11.76 -18.53 6.77
C GLN A 499 -12.08 -19.45 5.59
N TYR A 500 -12.98 -19.03 4.71
CA TYR A 500 -13.40 -19.81 3.56
C TYR A 500 -13.82 -18.91 2.39
N PHE A 501 -13.75 -19.47 1.20
CA PHE A 501 -14.25 -18.85 -0.01
C PHE A 501 -15.23 -19.76 -0.74
N GLU A 502 -16.01 -19.17 -1.64
CA GLU A 502 -16.96 -19.88 -2.48
C GLU A 502 -16.64 -19.63 -3.95
N ILE A 503 -16.79 -20.68 -4.77
CA ILE A 503 -16.86 -20.59 -6.23
C ILE A 503 -18.20 -21.13 -6.73
N SER A 504 -18.72 -20.56 -7.81
CA SER A 504 -19.95 -21.03 -8.46
C SER A 504 -19.85 -20.94 -9.98
N LEU A 505 -20.60 -21.78 -10.70
CA LEU A 505 -20.75 -21.70 -12.15
C LEU A 505 -22.21 -21.45 -12.53
N GLY A 506 -22.54 -20.19 -12.87
CA GLY A 506 -23.92 -19.78 -13.14
C GLY A 506 -24.91 -20.25 -12.06
N ASN A 507 -25.99 -20.91 -12.48
CA ASN A 507 -26.99 -21.52 -11.59
C ASN A 507 -26.76 -23.02 -11.36
N TYR A 508 -25.63 -23.57 -11.81
CA TYR A 508 -25.33 -25.01 -11.77
C TYR A 508 -24.60 -25.46 -10.50
N GLY A 509 -24.66 -24.64 -9.45
CA GLY A 509 -24.16 -24.97 -8.13
C GLY A 509 -23.08 -24.03 -7.62
N LYS A 510 -22.77 -24.20 -6.34
CA LYS A 510 -21.69 -23.50 -5.63
C LYS A 510 -20.89 -24.48 -4.78
N LYS A 511 -19.62 -24.18 -4.58
CA LYS A 511 -18.71 -24.96 -3.72
C LYS A 511 -17.96 -24.03 -2.78
N GLN A 512 -18.01 -24.36 -1.49
CA GLN A 512 -17.23 -23.72 -0.44
C GLN A 512 -15.94 -24.49 -0.17
N PHE A 513 -14.86 -23.76 0.12
CA PHE A 513 -13.55 -24.28 0.50
C PHE A 513 -12.97 -23.52 1.70
N ALA A 514 -12.45 -24.27 2.68
CA ALA A 514 -11.67 -23.69 3.77
C ALA A 514 -10.30 -23.23 3.29
N LEU A 515 -9.90 -22.02 3.68
CA LEU A 515 -8.60 -21.42 3.36
C LEU A 515 -7.50 -21.92 4.32
N THR A 516 -6.30 -22.09 3.77
CA THR A 516 -5.05 -22.29 4.50
C THR A 516 -4.22 -21.00 4.48
N ASP A 517 -3.26 -20.86 5.39
CA ASP A 517 -2.35 -19.70 5.40
C ASP A 517 -1.32 -19.75 4.25
N ASP A 518 -0.99 -20.95 3.77
CA ASP A 518 -0.15 -21.18 2.61
C ASP A 518 -0.98 -21.28 1.33
N TRP A 519 -0.37 -20.91 0.20
CA TRP A 519 -0.93 -21.07 -1.12
C TRP A 519 -1.25 -22.54 -1.41
N LYS A 520 -2.52 -22.80 -1.74
CA LYS A 520 -3.00 -24.13 -2.10
C LYS A 520 -3.91 -24.07 -3.32
N GLN A 521 -3.80 -25.07 -4.19
CA GLN A 521 -4.74 -25.24 -5.29
C GLN A 521 -6.02 -25.96 -4.85
N TYR A 522 -7.17 -25.41 -5.25
CA TYR A 522 -8.50 -25.97 -5.06
C TYR A 522 -9.13 -26.27 -6.42
N ILE A 523 -9.98 -27.30 -6.49
CA ILE A 523 -10.64 -27.72 -7.72
C ILE A 523 -12.08 -28.19 -7.45
N HIS A 524 -13.02 -27.83 -8.33
CA HIS A 524 -14.36 -28.38 -8.34
C HIS A 524 -14.88 -28.58 -9.77
N GLY A 525 -15.61 -29.67 -10.00
CA GLY A 525 -16.30 -29.93 -11.27
C GLY A 525 -17.77 -29.56 -11.17
N PHE A 526 -18.26 -28.74 -12.10
CA PHE A 526 -19.67 -28.38 -12.25
C PHE A 526 -20.23 -29.07 -13.50
N TYR A 527 -21.25 -29.91 -13.31
CA TYR A 527 -21.94 -30.54 -14.43
C TYR A 527 -23.00 -29.59 -15.00
N VAL A 528 -22.92 -29.32 -16.29
CA VAL A 528 -23.94 -28.57 -17.04
C VAL A 528 -24.81 -29.59 -17.76
N PRO A 529 -26.04 -29.88 -17.30
CA PRO A 529 -26.92 -30.83 -17.96
C PRO A 529 -27.26 -30.38 -19.38
N TYR A 530 -27.59 -31.35 -20.23
CA TYR A 530 -28.17 -31.06 -21.54
C TYR A 530 -29.65 -30.76 -21.37
N ASP A 531 -30.05 -29.50 -21.56
CA ASP A 531 -31.45 -29.10 -21.70
C ASP A 531 -31.63 -28.10 -22.87
N GLU A 532 -32.87 -27.92 -23.33
CA GLU A 532 -33.19 -26.97 -24.42
C GLU A 532 -32.90 -25.50 -24.05
N ASN A 533 -32.80 -25.20 -22.76
CA ASN A 533 -32.61 -23.85 -22.22
C ASN A 533 -31.16 -23.60 -21.77
N THR A 534 -30.22 -24.48 -22.13
CA THR A 534 -28.86 -24.42 -21.59
C THR A 534 -28.21 -23.16 -22.14
N PRO A 535 -27.75 -22.24 -21.28
CA PRO A 535 -27.22 -20.99 -21.76
C PRO A 535 -25.94 -21.26 -22.54
N ALA A 536 -25.80 -20.60 -23.69
CA ALA A 536 -24.61 -20.75 -24.54
C ALA A 536 -23.32 -20.32 -23.82
N LYS A 537 -23.43 -19.50 -22.78
CA LYS A 537 -22.30 -19.02 -21.99
C LYS A 537 -22.60 -19.03 -20.49
N LEU A 538 -21.55 -19.27 -19.70
CA LEU A 538 -21.60 -19.22 -18.24
C LEU A 538 -20.43 -18.41 -17.67
N ASN A 539 -20.59 -17.98 -16.42
CA ASN A 539 -19.60 -17.24 -15.66
C ASN A 539 -19.19 -18.04 -14.43
N VAL A 540 -17.90 -18.05 -14.12
CA VAL A 540 -17.45 -18.35 -12.76
C VAL A 540 -17.71 -17.14 -11.89
N ALA A 541 -18.16 -17.36 -10.66
CA ALA A 541 -18.13 -16.34 -9.63
C ALA A 541 -17.29 -16.80 -8.44
N LEU A 542 -16.59 -15.85 -7.82
CA LEU A 542 -15.75 -15.99 -6.64
C LEU A 542 -16.23 -15.02 -5.55
N SER A 543 -16.27 -15.45 -4.31
CA SER A 543 -16.50 -14.59 -3.14
C SER A 543 -15.84 -15.18 -1.91
N MET A 544 -15.56 -14.35 -0.91
CA MET A 544 -15.02 -14.78 0.39
C MET A 544 -15.97 -14.34 1.51
N PRO A 545 -17.03 -15.12 1.81
CA PRO A 545 -18.03 -14.69 2.79
C PRO A 545 -17.49 -14.61 4.22
N SER A 546 -16.46 -15.38 4.57
CA SER A 546 -15.84 -15.27 5.89
C SER A 546 -15.07 -13.96 6.06
N PRO A 547 -15.10 -13.32 7.24
CA PRO A 547 -14.31 -12.12 7.51
C PRO A 547 -12.79 -12.29 7.34
N GLY A 548 -12.12 -11.16 7.11
CA GLY A 548 -10.66 -11.05 7.02
C GLY A 548 -10.15 -10.86 5.60
N LYS A 549 -8.89 -11.23 5.38
CA LYS A 549 -8.19 -11.09 4.10
C LYS A 549 -7.97 -12.47 3.45
N GLY A 550 -8.03 -12.51 2.13
CA GLY A 550 -7.66 -13.69 1.34
C GLY A 550 -7.06 -13.30 0.00
N TRP A 551 -6.14 -14.13 -0.50
CA TRP A 551 -5.51 -13.98 -1.81
C TRP A 551 -5.90 -15.13 -2.71
N PHE A 552 -6.07 -14.80 -3.99
CA PHE A 552 -6.53 -15.70 -5.03
C PHE A 552 -5.69 -15.49 -6.27
N ASP A 553 -5.28 -16.56 -6.91
CA ASP A 553 -4.47 -16.52 -8.11
C ASP A 553 -4.85 -17.70 -9.00
N MET A 554 -4.51 -17.63 -10.28
CA MET A 554 -4.67 -18.71 -11.24
C MET A 554 -6.08 -19.32 -11.21
N VAL A 555 -7.09 -18.46 -11.34
CA VAL A 555 -8.49 -18.87 -11.52
C VAL A 555 -8.64 -19.38 -12.94
N GLN A 556 -9.00 -20.64 -13.12
CA GLN A 556 -9.04 -21.26 -14.45
C GLN A 556 -10.27 -22.12 -14.62
N VAL A 557 -10.68 -22.27 -15.87
CA VAL A 557 -11.79 -23.14 -16.26
C VAL A 557 -11.42 -23.97 -17.46
N PHE A 558 -11.72 -25.26 -17.44
CA PHE A 558 -11.56 -26.13 -18.59
C PHE A 558 -12.67 -27.19 -18.64
N GLU A 559 -13.03 -27.57 -19.86
CA GLU A 559 -13.99 -28.65 -20.12
C GLU A 559 -13.33 -29.99 -19.77
N GLY A 560 -13.95 -30.75 -18.86
CA GLY A 560 -13.63 -32.15 -18.62
C GLY A 560 -14.08 -32.97 -19.82
N SER A 561 -13.24 -33.08 -20.85
CA SER A 561 -13.51 -33.95 -21.99
C SER A 561 -13.72 -35.38 -21.50
N GLU A 562 -14.79 -36.04 -21.97
CA GLU A 562 -15.07 -37.45 -21.68
C GLU A 562 -13.81 -38.33 -21.80
N ILE A 563 -13.76 -39.34 -20.92
CA ILE A 563 -12.71 -40.31 -20.55
C ILE A 563 -11.79 -40.87 -21.67
N LYS A 564 -12.01 -40.57 -22.96
CA LYS A 564 -11.13 -41.00 -24.06
C LYS A 564 -9.82 -40.21 -24.20
N ARG A 565 -9.59 -39.16 -23.40
CA ARG A 565 -8.26 -38.54 -23.24
C ARG A 565 -7.88 -38.50 -21.76
N SER A 566 -7.19 -39.56 -21.33
CA SER A 566 -6.62 -39.72 -19.99
C SER A 566 -5.91 -38.46 -19.50
N MET A 567 -6.19 -38.05 -18.26
CA MET A 567 -5.47 -37.01 -17.51
C MET A 567 -4.08 -37.46 -17.00
N ARG A 568 -3.58 -38.58 -17.52
CA ARG A 568 -2.21 -39.06 -17.36
C ARG A 568 -1.62 -39.46 -18.73
N PRO A 569 -0.81 -38.60 -19.37
CA PRO A 569 -0.19 -38.93 -20.66
C PRO A 569 0.86 -40.06 -20.56
N ASP A 570 1.26 -40.45 -19.35
CA ASP A 570 2.19 -41.53 -19.03
C ASP A 570 1.54 -42.93 -18.98
N ILE A 571 0.21 -43.02 -18.79
CA ILE A 571 -0.48 -44.31 -18.74
C ILE A 571 -1.12 -44.62 -20.09
N LYS A 572 -0.35 -45.30 -20.94
CA LYS A 572 -0.79 -45.84 -22.24
C LYS A 572 -1.41 -47.22 -22.11
N THR A 573 -2.51 -47.38 -21.38
CA THR A 573 -3.31 -48.61 -21.52
C THR A 573 -4.77 -48.34 -21.18
N PRO A 574 -5.70 -48.59 -22.13
CA PRO A 574 -7.12 -48.51 -21.83
C PRO A 574 -7.51 -49.74 -21.02
N PHE A 575 -8.10 -49.53 -19.84
CA PHE A 575 -8.82 -50.59 -19.15
C PHE A 575 -10.14 -50.84 -19.90
N PHE A 576 -10.35 -52.09 -20.31
CA PHE A 576 -11.66 -52.64 -20.66
C PHE A 576 -12.44 -52.98 -19.39
#